data_AF-A0A534H871-F1
#
_entry.id   AF-A0A534H871-F1
#
_cell.length_a   1.000
_cell.length_b   1.000
_cell.length_c   1.000
_cell.angle_alpha   90.00
_cell.angle_beta   90.00
_cell.angle_gamma   90.00
#
_symmetry.space_group_name_H-M   'P 1'
#
loop_
_entity.id
_entity.type
_entity.pdbx_description
1 polymer ?
#
loop_
_entity_poly.entity_id
_entity_poly.type
_entity_poly.pdbx_seq_one_letter_code
_entity_poly.pdbx_strand_id
1 'polypeptide(L)'
;MATLSRFSTSTVFGSERLVPWLAAQGPLAYTPEEPPARDYFFQYSWILPGIFDPRINLREHRYFGSALKSSARFLFDFWGDIRRRNGAALPQYSQLGVFSDVEVKAPMAAYHHVRKLYGTAGSVLIQHGSYQWISHQDQPNIERGQVVLYRGIAESTAFRCLQFHPDELSPANREIWRKYLGVQADMLSDSVLSFNTIHDRVKRSETEGLRHGTWLGDAMATQAGLDIESAGFGNDLWRAAQQSYSLDPVIGARKLPRSATCG
;
A
#
# COMPACT_ATOMS: atom_id res chain seq x y z
N MET A 1 -21.52 -19.12 -2.07
CA MET A 1 -21.58 -18.64 -0.68
C MET A 1 -21.21 -17.16 -0.69
N ALA A 2 -22.18 -16.27 -0.48
CA ALA A 2 -21.90 -14.84 -0.41
C ALA A 2 -21.16 -14.54 0.90
N THR A 3 -19.90 -14.15 0.80
CA THR A 3 -19.13 -13.64 1.93
C THR A 3 -19.81 -12.37 2.44
N LEU A 4 -20.22 -12.37 3.70
CA LEU A 4 -20.78 -11.22 4.41
C LEU A 4 -19.72 -10.11 4.49
N SER A 5 -19.55 -9.30 3.44
CA SER A 5 -18.79 -8.06 3.55
C SER A 5 -19.75 -6.97 4.01
N ARG A 6 -19.71 -6.63 5.31
CA ARG A 6 -20.51 -5.53 5.88
C ARG A 6 -20.03 -4.15 5.40
N PHE A 7 -18.87 -4.08 4.73
CA PHE A 7 -18.23 -2.84 4.30
C PHE A 7 -17.76 -2.93 2.85
N SER A 8 -17.83 -1.81 2.13
CA SER A 8 -17.19 -1.68 0.81
C SER A 8 -15.68 -1.61 0.99
N THR A 9 -14.94 -2.26 0.10
CA THR A 9 -13.48 -2.18 -0.03
C THR A 9 -13.05 -1.52 -1.34
N SER A 10 -14.02 -1.18 -2.20
CA SER A 10 -13.77 -0.43 -3.44
C SER A 10 -13.15 0.92 -3.11
N THR A 11 -12.00 1.20 -3.73
CA THR A 11 -11.26 2.46 -3.63
C THR A 11 -11.58 3.41 -4.79
N VAL A 12 -12.39 2.97 -5.75
CA VAL A 12 -12.77 3.73 -6.93
C VAL A 12 -13.79 4.82 -6.56
N PHE A 13 -13.41 6.07 -6.80
CA PHE A 13 -14.24 7.25 -6.62
C PHE A 13 -14.58 7.88 -7.98
N GLY A 14 -15.86 7.88 -8.34
CA GLY A 14 -16.27 8.27 -9.69
C GLY A 14 -15.79 7.27 -10.75
N SER A 15 -15.39 7.76 -11.93
CA SER A 15 -14.99 6.91 -13.05
C SER A 15 -13.49 6.69 -13.21
N GLU A 16 -12.65 7.57 -12.65
CA GLU A 16 -11.20 7.62 -12.96
C GLU A 16 -10.32 7.98 -11.76
N ARG A 17 -10.87 8.02 -10.54
CA ARG A 17 -10.13 8.37 -9.33
C ARG A 17 -10.08 7.23 -8.33
N LEU A 18 -9.01 7.22 -7.55
CA LEU A 18 -8.80 6.27 -6.46
C LEU A 18 -8.58 7.04 -5.16
N VAL A 19 -9.15 6.57 -4.05
CA VAL A 19 -8.94 7.20 -2.74
C VAL A 19 -7.79 6.54 -1.97
N PRO A 20 -7.04 7.27 -1.13
CA PRO A 20 -6.00 6.66 -0.29
C PRO A 20 -6.57 5.89 0.91
N TRP A 21 -7.89 5.91 1.12
CA TRP A 21 -8.58 5.27 2.24
C TRP A 21 -8.93 3.81 1.95
N LEU A 22 -9.50 3.12 2.94
CA LEU A 22 -9.96 1.74 2.77
C LEU A 22 -11.06 1.60 1.72
N ALA A 23 -11.91 2.62 1.59
CA ALA A 23 -13.01 2.63 0.63
C ALA A 23 -13.33 4.04 0.16
N ALA A 24 -13.87 4.17 -1.05
CA ALA A 24 -14.35 5.43 -1.60
C ALA A 24 -15.71 5.88 -1.03
N GLN A 25 -16.47 4.94 -0.46
CA GLN A 25 -17.79 5.22 0.11
C GLN A 25 -18.10 4.33 1.32
N GLY A 26 -19.01 4.83 2.17
CA GLY A 26 -19.49 4.12 3.35
C GLY A 26 -18.62 4.31 4.60
N PRO A 27 -18.83 3.50 5.66
CA PRO A 27 -18.20 3.71 6.97
C PRO A 27 -16.66 3.64 7.02
N LEU A 28 -16.03 3.16 5.94
CA LEU A 28 -14.56 3.05 5.81
C LEU A 28 -13.93 4.17 4.99
N ALA A 29 -14.73 5.09 4.43
CA ALA A 29 -14.28 6.22 3.63
C ALA A 29 -13.90 7.44 4.47
N TYR A 30 -13.28 7.21 5.62
CA TYR A 30 -12.94 8.28 6.57
C TYR A 30 -11.65 8.99 6.19
N THR A 31 -11.61 10.29 6.48
CA THR A 31 -10.42 11.16 6.31
C THR A 31 -10.09 11.83 7.64
N PRO A 32 -8.94 12.50 7.80
CA PRO A 32 -8.68 13.31 8.99
C PRO A 32 -9.71 14.43 9.23
N GLU A 33 -10.34 14.94 8.17
CA GLU A 33 -11.44 15.91 8.25
C GLU A 33 -12.74 15.24 8.73
N GLU A 34 -12.97 13.99 8.32
CA GLU A 34 -14.11 13.16 8.72
C GLU A 34 -13.63 11.85 9.35
N PRO A 35 -13.11 11.89 10.60
CA PRO A 35 -12.42 10.75 11.19
C PRO A 35 -13.37 9.59 11.50
N PRO A 36 -12.85 8.35 11.54
CA PRO A 36 -13.66 7.20 11.91
C PRO A 36 -14.14 7.36 13.34
N ALA A 37 -15.45 7.13 13.55
CA ALA A 37 -16.09 7.34 14.84
C ALA A 37 -15.48 6.50 15.98
N ARG A 38 -14.86 5.36 15.65
CA ARG A 38 -14.34 4.38 16.62
C ARG A 38 -13.14 3.62 16.07
N ASP A 39 -12.28 3.14 16.97
CA ASP A 39 -11.09 2.37 16.59
C ASP A 39 -11.40 0.96 16.05
N TYR A 40 -12.64 0.48 16.16
CA TYR A 40 -13.00 -0.85 15.65
C TYR A 40 -12.84 -0.94 14.12
N PHE A 41 -12.88 0.19 13.41
CA PHE A 41 -12.63 0.27 11.97
C PHE A 41 -11.20 -0.13 11.56
N PHE A 42 -10.31 -0.37 12.53
CA PHE A 42 -8.95 -0.85 12.31
C PHE A 42 -8.76 -2.32 12.68
N GLN A 43 -9.82 -3.06 12.97
CA GLN A 43 -9.77 -4.52 13.19
C GLN A 43 -9.82 -5.26 11.85
N TYR A 44 -8.66 -5.48 11.25
CA TYR A 44 -8.56 -5.99 9.88
C TYR A 44 -9.03 -7.44 9.77
N SER A 45 -8.97 -8.22 10.85
CA SER A 45 -9.53 -9.58 10.86
C SER A 45 -11.03 -9.61 10.56
N TRP A 46 -11.75 -8.50 10.80
CA TRP A 46 -13.16 -8.33 10.45
C TRP A 46 -13.40 -7.54 9.17
N ILE A 47 -12.57 -6.54 8.90
CA ILE A 47 -12.84 -5.54 7.85
C ILE A 47 -12.21 -5.92 6.52
N LEU A 48 -11.02 -6.50 6.56
CA LEU A 48 -10.29 -6.99 5.39
C LEU A 48 -9.84 -8.44 5.62
N PRO A 49 -10.72 -9.39 5.99
CA PRO A 49 -10.29 -10.75 6.35
C PRO A 49 -9.46 -11.44 5.26
N GLY A 50 -9.67 -11.08 3.99
CA GLY A 50 -8.95 -11.62 2.84
C GLY A 50 -7.46 -11.27 2.75
N ILE A 51 -6.93 -10.40 3.62
CA ILE A 51 -5.48 -10.10 3.67
C ILE A 51 -4.70 -11.04 4.59
N PHE A 52 -5.37 -11.88 5.38
CA PHE A 52 -4.73 -12.78 6.33
C PHE A 52 -4.43 -14.15 5.71
N ASP A 53 -3.39 -14.81 6.21
CA ASP A 53 -3.13 -16.21 5.89
C ASP A 53 -4.34 -17.05 6.33
N PRO A 54 -4.85 -17.97 5.49
CA PRO A 54 -6.02 -18.79 5.82
C PRO A 54 -5.91 -19.62 7.12
N ARG A 55 -4.68 -19.84 7.62
CA ARG A 55 -4.41 -20.56 8.87
C ARG A 55 -4.57 -19.69 10.12
N ILE A 56 -4.71 -18.38 9.96
CA ILE A 56 -4.91 -17.45 11.08
C ILE A 56 -6.34 -17.53 11.59
N ASN A 57 -6.49 -17.54 12.91
CA ASN A 57 -7.79 -17.45 13.56
C ASN A 57 -8.37 -16.04 13.42
N LEU A 58 -9.26 -15.84 12.45
CA LEU A 58 -9.93 -14.56 12.20
C LEU A 58 -10.86 -14.09 13.34
N ARG A 59 -11.17 -14.97 14.31
CA ARG A 59 -11.93 -14.55 15.51
C ARG A 59 -11.08 -13.70 16.45
N GLU A 60 -9.76 -13.74 16.33
CA GLU A 60 -8.86 -12.87 17.08
C GLU A 60 -8.95 -11.45 16.54
N HIS A 61 -8.96 -10.47 17.42
CA HIS A 61 -8.88 -9.06 17.02
C HIS A 61 -7.45 -8.78 16.55
N ARG A 62 -7.28 -8.56 15.24
CA ARG A 62 -5.99 -8.17 14.66
C ARG A 62 -6.05 -6.77 14.10
N TYR A 63 -5.13 -5.93 14.57
CA TYR A 63 -4.97 -4.55 14.13
C TYR A 63 -3.78 -4.48 13.20
N PHE A 64 -4.03 -4.26 11.91
CA PHE A 64 -2.96 -4.17 10.92
C PHE A 64 -2.00 -5.39 10.92
N GLY A 65 -2.54 -6.61 11.07
CA GLY A 65 -1.75 -7.85 11.20
C GLY A 65 -1.39 -8.24 12.63
N SER A 66 -1.18 -7.26 13.54
CA SER A 66 -0.77 -7.53 14.91
C SER A 66 -1.93 -7.95 15.83
N ALA A 67 -1.67 -8.89 16.74
CA ALA A 67 -2.58 -9.29 17.79
C ALA A 67 -2.76 -8.21 18.88
N LEU A 68 -1.82 -7.26 19.00
CA LEU A 68 -1.85 -6.25 20.05
C LEU A 68 -2.11 -4.85 19.46
N LYS A 69 -3.13 -4.17 19.99
CA LYS A 69 -3.42 -2.77 19.66
C LYS A 69 -2.21 -1.85 19.87
N SER A 70 -1.39 -2.15 20.88
CA SER A 70 -0.17 -1.41 21.20
C SER A 70 0.90 -1.48 20.11
N SER A 71 0.92 -2.52 19.27
CA SER A 71 1.84 -2.61 18.13
C SER A 71 1.55 -1.56 17.05
N ALA A 72 0.30 -1.11 16.94
CA ALA A 72 -0.13 -0.04 16.04
C ALA A 72 -0.49 1.24 16.81
N ARG A 73 0.14 1.47 17.98
CA ARG A 73 -0.18 2.60 18.86
C ARG A 73 -0.16 3.95 18.14
N PHE A 74 0.80 4.19 17.25
CA PHE A 74 0.91 5.44 16.48
C PHE A 74 -0.38 5.75 15.70
N LEU A 75 -1.04 4.71 15.16
CA LEU A 75 -2.26 4.86 14.38
C LEU A 75 -3.44 5.28 15.26
N PHE A 76 -3.57 4.66 16.43
CA PHE A 76 -4.65 4.99 17.37
C PHE A 76 -4.45 6.34 18.04
N ASP A 77 -3.20 6.70 18.34
CA ASP A 77 -2.86 8.02 18.86
C ASP A 77 -3.19 9.09 17.78
N PHE A 78 -2.80 8.87 16.53
CA PHE A 78 -3.16 9.72 15.38
C PHE A 78 -4.67 9.97 15.25
N TRP A 79 -5.47 8.91 15.13
CA TRP A 79 -6.92 9.06 15.00
C TRP A 79 -7.59 9.59 16.28
N GLY A 80 -7.04 9.26 17.46
CA GLY A 80 -7.49 9.78 18.75
C GLY A 80 -7.27 11.29 18.89
N ASP A 81 -6.14 11.80 18.41
CA ASP A 81 -5.83 13.22 18.42
C ASP A 81 -6.69 14.00 17.44
N ILE A 82 -6.88 13.46 16.22
CA ILE A 82 -7.79 14.03 15.21
C ILE A 82 -9.22 14.16 15.77
N ARG A 83 -9.77 13.09 16.35
CA ARG A 83 -11.12 13.12 16.93
C ARG A 83 -11.26 14.15 18.07
N ARG A 84 -10.21 14.33 18.87
CA ARG A 84 -10.18 15.30 19.96
C ARG A 84 -9.90 16.74 19.50
N ARG A 85 -9.57 16.93 18.22
CA ARG A 85 -9.06 18.20 17.66
C ARG A 85 -7.81 18.72 18.39
N ASN A 86 -7.05 17.82 19.02
CA ASN A 86 -5.83 18.15 19.76
C ASN A 86 -4.65 18.11 18.80
N GLY A 87 -4.42 19.23 18.11
CA GLY A 87 -3.47 19.30 17.00
C GLY A 87 -4.13 18.75 15.74
N ALA A 88 -4.60 19.67 14.88
CA ALA A 88 -5.03 19.29 13.55
C ALA A 88 -3.86 18.53 12.91
N ALA A 89 -4.08 17.28 12.50
CA ALA A 89 -3.13 16.60 11.64
C ALA A 89 -3.12 17.41 10.34
N LEU A 90 -2.15 18.31 10.20
CA LEU A 90 -2.10 19.20 9.06
C LEU A 90 -1.83 18.34 7.83
N PRO A 91 -2.69 18.39 6.79
CA PRO A 91 -2.40 17.69 5.55
C PRO A 91 -1.11 18.27 4.99
N GLN A 92 -0.09 17.43 4.86
CA GLN A 92 1.15 17.81 4.19
C GLN A 92 1.06 17.52 2.70
N TYR A 93 0.39 16.42 2.36
CA TYR A 93 0.14 16.02 1.00
C TYR A 93 -1.09 15.11 0.96
N SER A 94 -1.98 15.31 0.00
CA SER A 94 -3.10 14.41 -0.24
C SER A 94 -3.45 14.47 -1.71
N GLN A 95 -3.38 13.32 -2.38
CA GLN A 95 -3.70 13.21 -3.78
C GLN A 95 -4.50 11.93 -4.03
N LEU A 96 -5.64 12.11 -4.71
CA LEU A 96 -6.37 10.99 -5.29
C LEU A 96 -5.53 10.36 -6.40
N GLY A 97 -5.56 9.05 -6.46
CA GLY A 97 -5.00 8.29 -7.56
C GLY A 97 -5.82 8.52 -8.81
N VAL A 98 -5.21 8.19 -9.94
CA VAL A 98 -5.81 8.33 -11.26
C VAL A 98 -5.53 7.06 -12.03
N PHE A 99 -6.49 6.60 -12.82
CA PHE A 99 -6.22 5.62 -13.87
C PHE A 99 -6.87 6.10 -15.16
N SER A 100 -6.16 5.88 -16.27
CA SER A 100 -6.60 6.19 -17.62
C SER A 100 -5.81 5.31 -18.60
N ASP A 101 -6.12 5.41 -19.89
CA ASP A 101 -5.39 4.70 -20.96
C ASP A 101 -3.94 5.16 -21.13
N VAL A 102 -3.53 6.25 -20.46
CA VAL A 102 -2.19 6.84 -20.57
C VAL A 102 -1.36 6.72 -19.29
N GLU A 103 -2.00 6.70 -18.12
CA GLU A 103 -1.29 6.61 -16.84
C GLU A 103 -2.12 5.95 -15.74
N VAL A 104 -1.42 5.35 -14.78
CA VAL A 104 -1.94 4.97 -13.47
C VAL A 104 -1.07 5.60 -12.38
N LYS A 105 -1.71 6.31 -11.47
CA LYS A 105 -1.12 6.92 -10.28
C LYS A 105 -1.82 6.35 -9.05
N ALA A 106 -1.05 5.74 -8.15
CA ALA A 106 -1.58 5.26 -6.89
C ALA A 106 -1.96 6.45 -5.98
N PRO A 107 -3.08 6.37 -5.24
CA PRO A 107 -3.45 7.43 -4.30
C PRO A 107 -2.50 7.43 -3.10
N MET A 108 -2.36 8.60 -2.49
CA MET A 108 -1.55 8.74 -1.29
C MET A 108 -1.96 9.96 -0.50
N ALA A 109 -1.96 9.82 0.84
CA ALA A 109 -2.05 10.95 1.74
C ALA A 109 -0.97 10.87 2.82
N ALA A 110 -0.47 12.04 3.21
CA ALA A 110 0.53 12.25 4.23
C ALA A 110 0.05 13.36 5.16
N TYR A 111 -0.09 13.02 6.44
CA TYR A 111 -0.50 13.95 7.46
C TYR A 111 0.59 14.11 8.50
N HIS A 112 0.86 15.36 8.89
CA HIS A 112 1.79 15.62 9.97
C HIS A 112 1.27 14.96 11.25
N HIS A 113 2.09 14.14 11.91
CA HIS A 113 1.76 13.57 13.20
C HIS A 113 2.98 13.56 14.12
N VAL A 114 2.88 14.37 15.17
CA VAL A 114 3.92 14.45 16.21
C VAL A 114 3.65 13.37 17.23
N ARG A 115 4.31 12.22 17.08
CA ARG A 115 4.88 11.35 18.13
C ARG A 115 5.00 9.90 17.65
N LYS A 116 6.22 9.46 17.33
CA LYS A 116 6.62 8.06 17.59
C LYS A 116 6.89 7.90 19.09
N LEU A 117 7.01 6.66 19.57
CA LEU A 117 7.39 6.24 20.93
C LEU A 117 8.64 6.91 21.56
N TYR A 118 9.27 7.89 20.90
CA TYR A 118 10.50 8.59 21.31
C TYR A 118 10.48 10.11 21.01
N GLY A 119 9.32 10.73 20.78
CA GLY A 119 9.22 12.20 20.61
C GLY A 119 9.72 12.75 19.27
N THR A 120 10.01 11.89 18.29
CA THR A 120 10.40 12.30 16.93
C THR A 120 9.17 12.79 16.14
N ALA A 121 9.30 13.94 15.48
CA ALA A 121 8.30 14.44 14.54
C ALA A 121 8.33 13.60 13.25
N GLY A 122 7.15 13.35 12.68
CA GLY A 122 6.99 12.53 11.49
C GLY A 122 5.67 12.78 10.79
N SER A 123 5.38 11.93 9.83
CA SER A 123 4.15 11.94 9.05
C SER A 123 3.52 10.56 9.09
N VAL A 124 2.20 10.50 9.14
CA VAL A 124 1.44 9.27 8.89
C VAL A 124 1.12 9.25 7.41
N LEU A 125 1.70 8.28 6.70
CA LEU A 125 1.31 7.91 5.34
C LEU A 125 0.10 6.99 5.37
N ILE A 126 -0.80 7.23 4.42
CA ILE A 126 -2.04 6.49 4.24
C ILE A 126 -2.15 6.13 2.75
N GLN A 127 -2.30 4.83 2.48
CA GLN A 127 -2.52 4.29 1.14
C GLN A 127 -3.34 2.99 1.20
N HIS A 128 -4.57 3.02 0.71
CA HIS A 128 -5.53 1.90 0.71
C HIS A 128 -5.71 1.23 2.08
N GLY A 129 -5.75 2.05 3.13
CA GLY A 129 -5.80 1.56 4.51
C GLY A 129 -4.47 0.98 5.02
N SER A 130 -3.40 1.02 4.24
CA SER A 130 -2.06 0.87 4.78
C SER A 130 -1.65 2.13 5.53
N TYR A 131 -1.16 1.97 6.76
CA TYR A 131 -0.68 3.07 7.59
C TYR A 131 0.78 2.89 7.90
N GLN A 132 1.57 3.93 7.66
CA GLN A 132 2.98 3.93 8.02
C GLN A 132 3.36 5.28 8.63
N TRP A 133 3.94 5.24 9.84
CA TRP A 133 4.64 6.40 10.36
C TRP A 133 6.01 6.49 9.72
N ILE A 134 6.39 7.67 9.24
CA ILE A 134 7.72 7.92 8.66
C ILE A 134 8.31 9.20 9.26
N SER A 135 9.62 9.21 9.49
CA SER A 135 10.31 10.40 9.95
C SER A 135 10.48 11.41 8.82
N HIS A 136 10.53 12.71 9.14
CA HIS A 136 10.81 13.74 8.13
C HIS A 136 12.18 13.57 7.46
N GLN A 137 13.16 13.06 8.20
CA GLN A 137 14.52 12.83 7.70
C GLN A 137 14.56 11.76 6.60
N ASP A 138 13.68 10.77 6.71
CA ASP A 138 13.56 9.66 5.76
C ASP A 138 12.78 10.03 4.49
N GLN A 139 11.99 11.11 4.53
CA GLN A 139 11.09 11.53 3.45
C GLN A 139 11.16 13.04 3.20
N PRO A 140 12.32 13.59 2.85
CA PRO A 140 12.51 15.04 2.73
C PRO A 140 11.65 15.68 1.63
N ASN A 141 11.13 14.89 0.68
CA ASN A 141 10.33 15.37 -0.45
C ASN A 141 8.83 15.03 -0.35
N ILE A 142 8.36 14.53 0.79
CA ILE A 142 6.95 14.11 0.98
C ILE A 142 5.95 15.23 0.73
N GLU A 143 6.31 16.47 1.10
CA GLU A 143 5.49 17.66 0.90
C GLU A 143 5.37 18.03 -0.60
N ARG A 144 6.28 17.53 -1.44
CA ARG A 144 6.22 17.66 -2.90
C ARG A 144 5.47 16.49 -3.56
N GLY A 145 4.83 15.62 -2.77
CA GLY A 145 4.19 14.40 -3.24
C GLY A 145 5.15 13.30 -3.66
N GLN A 146 6.45 13.46 -3.36
CA GLN A 146 7.45 12.48 -3.71
C GLN A 146 7.73 11.61 -2.48
N VAL A 147 7.28 10.37 -2.54
CA VAL A 147 7.65 9.37 -1.53
C VAL A 147 8.84 8.56 -2.00
N VAL A 148 9.87 8.61 -1.18
CA VAL A 148 11.08 7.82 -1.26
C VAL A 148 10.75 6.42 -0.77
N LEU A 149 10.32 5.52 -1.65
CA LEU A 149 9.85 4.19 -1.26
C LEU A 149 10.95 3.37 -0.58
N TYR A 150 10.69 2.91 0.65
CA TYR A 150 11.49 1.90 1.36
C TYR A 150 10.90 0.50 1.08
N ARG A 151 11.06 -0.01 -0.14
CA ARG A 151 10.62 -1.38 -0.46
C ARG A 151 11.74 -2.37 -0.15
N GLY A 152 11.99 -2.64 1.12
CA GLY A 152 12.96 -3.68 1.51
C GLY A 152 12.51 -5.07 1.02
N ILE A 153 13.30 -5.65 0.12
CA ILE A 153 13.89 -7.02 0.07
C ILE A 153 14.84 -7.03 -1.14
N ALA A 154 16.16 -6.98 -0.89
CA ALA A 154 17.29 -7.39 -1.76
C ALA A 154 18.54 -6.54 -1.43
N GLU A 155 19.69 -6.99 -1.91
CA GLU A 155 20.98 -6.29 -1.86
C GLU A 155 21.11 -5.15 -2.88
N SER A 156 20.03 -4.81 -3.60
CA SER A 156 20.07 -3.77 -4.63
C SER A 156 20.23 -2.39 -4.00
N THR A 157 21.35 -1.73 -4.32
CA THR A 157 21.65 -0.34 -3.94
C THR A 157 21.15 0.67 -4.97
N ALA A 158 20.58 0.20 -6.09
CA ALA A 158 20.10 1.03 -7.18
C ALA A 158 18.63 0.75 -7.50
N PHE A 159 17.85 1.82 -7.62
CA PHE A 159 16.50 1.78 -8.18
C PHE A 159 16.58 1.95 -9.70
N ARG A 160 16.02 1.02 -10.47
CA ARG A 160 15.96 1.14 -11.93
C ARG A 160 14.57 1.62 -12.32
N CYS A 161 14.45 2.91 -12.58
CA CYS A 161 13.25 3.48 -13.14
C CYS A 161 13.27 3.28 -14.66
N LEU A 162 12.26 2.61 -15.21
CA LEU A 162 12.10 2.51 -16.65
C LEU A 162 11.63 3.88 -17.18
N GLN A 163 12.36 4.44 -18.15
CA GLN A 163 12.07 5.74 -18.75
C GLN A 163 11.68 5.53 -20.21
N PHE A 164 10.49 5.99 -20.59
CA PHE A 164 9.99 5.97 -21.97
C PHE A 164 8.86 7.00 -22.13
N HIS A 165 8.62 7.45 -23.36
CA HIS A 165 7.46 8.28 -23.69
C HIS A 165 6.35 7.39 -24.28
N PRO A 166 5.14 7.36 -23.69
CA PRO A 166 4.03 6.53 -24.18
C PRO A 166 3.68 6.78 -25.66
N ASP A 167 3.86 8.02 -26.14
CA ASP A 167 3.57 8.42 -27.51
C ASP A 167 4.57 7.87 -28.53
N GLU A 168 5.79 7.55 -28.09
CA GLU A 168 6.88 7.00 -28.91
C GLU A 168 6.84 5.47 -28.99
N LEU A 169 5.94 4.82 -28.25
CA LEU A 169 5.79 3.37 -28.27
C LEU A 169 5.29 2.88 -29.64
N SER A 170 5.88 1.79 -30.11
CA SER A 170 5.34 1.04 -31.26
C SER A 170 3.89 0.60 -30.97
N PRO A 171 3.07 0.32 -32.01
CA PRO A 171 1.69 -0.14 -31.81
C PRO A 171 1.59 -1.37 -30.87
N ALA A 172 2.52 -2.33 -30.99
CA ALA A 172 2.59 -3.49 -30.12
C ALA A 172 2.92 -3.12 -28.67
N ASN A 173 3.93 -2.26 -28.45
CA ASN A 173 4.30 -1.83 -27.09
C ASN A 173 3.22 -0.94 -26.46
N ARG A 174 2.46 -0.19 -27.25
CA ARG A 174 1.32 0.60 -26.76
C ARG A 174 0.19 -0.30 -26.27
N GLU A 175 -0.06 -1.42 -26.93
CA GLU A 175 -1.02 -2.42 -26.44
C GLU A 175 -0.55 -3.05 -25.12
N ILE A 176 0.73 -3.42 -25.02
CA ILE A 176 1.35 -3.92 -23.79
C ILE A 176 1.23 -2.88 -22.66
N TRP A 177 1.49 -1.61 -22.95
CA TRP A 177 1.36 -0.51 -21.99
C TRP A 177 -0.06 -0.39 -21.46
N ARG A 178 -1.08 -0.40 -22.33
CA ARG A 178 -2.48 -0.35 -21.92
C ARG A 178 -2.89 -1.55 -21.06
N LYS A 179 -2.45 -2.76 -21.43
CA LYS A 179 -2.67 -3.97 -20.60
C LYS A 179 -2.04 -3.81 -19.23
N TYR A 180 -0.79 -3.35 -19.17
CA TYR A 180 -0.10 -3.07 -17.91
C TYR A 180 -0.86 -2.04 -17.06
N LEU A 181 -1.31 -0.93 -17.65
CA LEU A 181 -2.10 0.08 -16.94
C LEU A 181 -3.42 -0.48 -16.41
N GLY A 182 -4.15 -1.26 -17.23
CA GLY A 182 -5.37 -1.94 -16.79
C GLY A 182 -5.13 -2.85 -15.58
N VAL A 183 -4.07 -3.66 -15.63
CA VAL A 183 -3.67 -4.54 -14.52
C VAL A 183 -3.35 -3.72 -13.26
N GLN A 184 -2.60 -2.63 -13.37
CA GLN A 184 -2.29 -1.76 -12.22
C GLN A 184 -3.55 -1.08 -11.65
N ALA A 185 -4.47 -0.64 -12.51
CA ALA A 185 -5.73 -0.04 -12.09
C ALA A 185 -6.60 -1.06 -11.33
N ASP A 186 -6.73 -2.28 -11.85
CA ASP A 186 -7.47 -3.37 -11.21
C ASP A 186 -6.89 -3.70 -9.83
N MET A 187 -5.56 -3.78 -9.72
CA MET A 187 -4.88 -4.00 -8.43
C MET A 187 -5.18 -2.92 -7.41
N LEU A 188 -5.35 -1.68 -7.86
CA LEU A 188 -5.59 -0.53 -6.99
C LEU A 188 -7.07 -0.30 -6.69
N SER A 189 -7.99 -0.90 -7.45
CA SER A 189 -9.44 -0.65 -7.40
C SER A 189 -10.15 -1.15 -6.13
N ASP A 190 -9.49 -2.02 -5.38
CA ASP A 190 -10.00 -2.62 -4.14
C ASP A 190 -8.89 -2.70 -3.09
N SER A 191 -9.19 -2.34 -1.85
CA SER A 191 -8.20 -2.29 -0.79
C SER A 191 -7.69 -3.68 -0.38
N VAL A 192 -8.48 -4.75 -0.48
CA VAL A 192 -8.01 -6.13 -0.23
C VAL A 192 -7.07 -6.57 -1.34
N LEU A 193 -7.43 -6.31 -2.61
CA LEU A 193 -6.56 -6.63 -3.74
C LEU A 193 -5.27 -5.83 -3.68
N SER A 194 -5.35 -4.53 -3.50
CA SER A 194 -4.17 -3.66 -3.44
C SER A 194 -3.23 -4.05 -2.30
N PHE A 195 -3.80 -4.39 -1.14
CA PHE A 195 -3.01 -4.87 -0.03
C PHE A 195 -2.33 -6.21 -0.39
N ASN A 196 -3.07 -7.17 -0.91
CA ASN A 196 -2.48 -8.44 -1.27
C ASN A 196 -1.42 -8.32 -2.39
N THR A 197 -1.64 -7.52 -3.43
CA THR A 197 -0.68 -7.39 -4.55
C THR A 197 0.56 -6.57 -4.20
N ILE A 198 0.48 -5.64 -3.24
CA ILE A 198 1.68 -4.91 -2.79
C ILE A 198 2.50 -5.71 -1.76
N HIS A 199 1.90 -6.72 -1.14
CA HIS A 199 2.52 -7.57 -0.11
C HIS A 199 2.80 -9.01 -0.57
N ASP A 200 2.37 -9.41 -1.77
CA ASP A 200 2.43 -10.81 -2.22
C ASP A 200 3.86 -11.35 -2.36
N ARG A 201 4.85 -10.53 -2.69
CA ARG A 201 6.26 -10.93 -2.85
C ARG A 201 7.10 -10.79 -1.58
N VAL A 202 6.57 -10.16 -0.52
CA VAL A 202 7.37 -9.73 0.64
C VAL A 202 6.91 -10.42 1.93
N LYS A 203 7.77 -11.25 2.53
CA LYS A 203 7.63 -11.65 3.94
C LYS A 203 8.15 -10.52 4.82
N ARG A 204 7.30 -9.88 5.61
CA ARG A 204 7.73 -8.88 6.63
C ARG A 204 7.61 -9.47 8.03
N SER A 205 8.59 -9.20 8.88
CA SER A 205 8.54 -9.57 10.30
C SER A 205 7.48 -8.78 11.07
N GLU A 206 7.11 -7.57 10.64
CA GLU A 206 6.11 -6.76 11.34
C GLU A 206 4.65 -7.12 11.01
N THR A 207 4.44 -8.01 10.03
CA THR A 207 3.11 -8.39 9.53
C THR A 207 2.85 -9.89 9.65
N GLU A 208 3.23 -10.48 10.79
CA GLU A 208 2.95 -11.89 11.09
C GLU A 208 1.45 -12.19 10.92
N GLY A 209 1.14 -13.19 10.09
CA GLY A 209 -0.22 -13.63 9.81
C GLY A 209 -0.91 -12.98 8.60
N LEU A 210 -0.26 -12.05 7.90
CA LEU A 210 -0.74 -11.61 6.58
C LEU A 210 -0.43 -12.64 5.50
N ARG A 211 -1.26 -12.68 4.48
CA ARG A 211 -1.10 -13.53 3.31
C ARG A 211 0.10 -13.00 2.51
N HIS A 212 1.06 -13.88 2.24
CA HIS A 212 2.27 -13.57 1.47
C HIS A 212 2.62 -14.74 0.55
N GLY A 213 3.52 -14.52 -0.41
CA GLY A 213 3.97 -15.54 -1.35
C GLY A 213 2.87 -16.02 -2.30
N THR A 214 1.84 -15.20 -2.54
CA THR A 214 0.69 -15.60 -3.37
C THR A 214 0.89 -15.34 -4.85
N TRP A 215 1.82 -14.44 -5.21
CA TRP A 215 2.05 -14.01 -6.59
C TRP A 215 0.75 -13.58 -7.28
N LEU A 216 -0.13 -12.89 -6.53
CA LEU A 216 -1.44 -12.49 -7.00
C LEU A 216 -1.29 -11.49 -8.15
N GLY A 217 -0.26 -10.63 -8.09
CA GLY A 217 0.07 -9.72 -9.17
C GLY A 217 0.31 -10.44 -10.49
N ASP A 218 1.05 -11.54 -10.45
CA ASP A 218 1.47 -12.31 -11.63
C ASP A 218 0.28 -13.06 -12.24
N ALA A 219 -0.60 -13.60 -11.39
CA ALA A 219 -1.83 -14.21 -11.82
C ALA A 219 -2.75 -13.20 -12.53
N MET A 220 -2.90 -11.99 -12.00
CA MET A 220 -3.68 -10.92 -12.63
C MET A 220 -3.06 -10.47 -13.97
N ALA A 221 -1.74 -10.31 -14.03
CA ALA A 221 -1.03 -9.97 -15.26
C ALA A 221 -1.24 -11.05 -16.34
N THR A 222 -1.09 -12.33 -15.97
CA THR A 222 -1.32 -13.47 -16.86
C THR A 222 -2.75 -13.51 -17.36
N GLN A 223 -3.74 -13.30 -16.47
CA GLN A 223 -5.16 -13.28 -16.82
C GLN A 223 -5.51 -12.16 -17.81
N ALA A 224 -4.84 -11.00 -17.69
CA ALA A 224 -4.98 -9.88 -18.62
C ALA A 224 -4.21 -10.06 -19.94
N GLY A 225 -3.47 -11.17 -20.09
CA GLY A 225 -2.63 -11.43 -21.27
C GLY A 225 -1.41 -10.51 -21.36
N LEU A 226 -0.91 -10.01 -20.23
CA LEU A 226 0.37 -9.32 -20.14
C LEU A 226 1.48 -10.37 -20.02
N ASP A 227 2.35 -10.46 -21.03
CA ASP A 227 3.53 -11.33 -20.96
C ASP A 227 4.59 -10.72 -20.04
N ILE A 228 4.71 -11.31 -18.85
CA ILE A 228 5.65 -10.90 -17.80
C ILE A 228 6.86 -11.84 -17.70
N GLU A 229 6.94 -12.89 -18.51
CA GLU A 229 7.98 -13.92 -18.44
C GLU A 229 9.00 -13.78 -19.58
N SER A 230 8.53 -13.55 -20.81
CA SER A 230 9.40 -13.42 -21.97
C SER A 230 10.18 -12.11 -21.94
N ALA A 231 11.42 -12.13 -22.45
CA ALA A 231 12.22 -10.91 -22.60
C ALA A 231 11.50 -9.90 -23.51
N GLY A 232 11.36 -8.66 -23.05
CA GLY A 232 10.71 -7.59 -23.79
C GLY A 232 10.00 -6.59 -22.89
N PHE A 233 9.27 -5.67 -23.52
CA PHE A 233 8.70 -4.50 -22.85
C PHE A 233 7.73 -4.85 -21.69
N GLY A 234 6.94 -5.92 -21.82
CA GLY A 234 6.04 -6.38 -20.76
C GLY A 234 6.77 -6.84 -19.50
N ASN A 235 7.81 -7.67 -19.66
CA ASN A 235 8.68 -8.08 -18.57
C ASN A 235 9.44 -6.89 -17.96
N ASP A 236 9.95 -5.96 -18.79
CA ASP A 236 10.66 -4.78 -18.30
C ASP A 236 9.77 -3.90 -17.41
N LEU A 237 8.53 -3.63 -17.85
CA LEU A 237 7.52 -2.91 -17.07
C LEU A 237 7.23 -3.63 -15.76
N TRP A 238 6.95 -4.93 -15.83
CA TRP A 238 6.58 -5.74 -14.67
C TRP A 238 7.71 -5.79 -13.64
N ARG A 239 8.93 -6.08 -14.09
CA ARG A 239 10.11 -6.12 -13.24
C ARG A 239 10.41 -4.76 -12.64
N ALA A 240 10.21 -3.67 -13.39
CA ALA A 240 10.38 -2.30 -12.87
C ALA A 240 9.44 -1.99 -11.71
N ALA A 241 8.16 -2.35 -11.83
CA ALA A 241 7.17 -2.11 -10.79
C ALA A 241 7.38 -2.97 -9.52
N GLN A 242 7.94 -4.17 -9.71
CA GLN A 242 8.17 -5.16 -8.65
C GLN A 242 9.55 -5.05 -8.01
N GLN A 243 10.35 -4.03 -8.35
CA GLN A 243 11.65 -3.81 -7.72
C GLN A 243 11.49 -3.55 -6.23
N SER A 244 12.45 -4.11 -5.50
CA SER A 244 12.62 -3.93 -4.07
C SER A 244 14.03 -3.40 -3.80
N TYR A 245 14.13 -2.33 -3.01
CA TYR A 245 15.36 -1.69 -2.59
C TYR A 245 15.17 -1.09 -1.18
N SER A 246 16.18 -1.24 -0.32
CA SER A 246 16.17 -0.70 1.04
C SER A 246 16.98 0.58 1.09
N LEU A 247 16.38 1.65 1.61
CA LEU A 247 17.09 2.92 1.84
C LEU A 247 17.47 3.15 3.32
N ASP A 248 16.97 2.32 4.25
CA ASP A 248 17.32 2.41 5.68
C ASP A 248 17.89 1.06 6.17
N PRO A 249 19.20 1.01 6.54
CA PRO A 249 19.83 -0.19 7.08
C PRO A 249 19.20 -0.73 8.37
N VAL A 250 18.62 0.13 9.21
CA VAL A 250 17.93 -0.25 10.46
C VAL A 250 16.59 -0.91 10.16
N ILE A 251 15.84 -0.39 9.19
CA ILE A 251 14.61 -1.06 8.70
C ILE A 251 14.98 -2.39 8.03
N GLY A 252 16.02 -2.44 7.20
CA GLY A 252 16.52 -3.69 6.61
C GLY A 252 16.93 -4.73 7.66
N ALA A 253 17.64 -4.31 8.71
CA ALA A 253 18.13 -5.18 9.78
C ALA A 253 17.05 -5.64 10.79
N ARG A 254 15.94 -4.89 10.93
CA ARG A 254 14.80 -5.28 11.81
C ARG A 254 13.72 -6.06 11.06
N LYS A 255 13.62 -5.88 9.74
CA LYS A 255 12.68 -6.60 8.86
C LYS A 255 13.08 -8.03 8.57
N LEU A 256 14.37 -8.35 8.70
CA LEU A 256 14.91 -9.69 8.48
C LEU A 256 15.46 -10.25 9.81
N PRO A 257 14.98 -11.39 10.32
CA PRO A 257 15.76 -12.14 11.29
C PRO A 257 17.09 -12.54 10.62
N ARG A 258 18.20 -12.42 11.35
CA ARG A 258 19.58 -12.71 10.88
C ARG A 258 19.81 -14.15 10.36
N SER A 259 18.77 -14.98 10.28
CA SER A 259 18.84 -16.41 9.96
C SER A 259 18.11 -16.82 8.69
N ALA A 260 17.60 -15.90 7.87
CA ALA A 260 17.04 -16.26 6.56
C ALA A 260 18.14 -16.26 5.48
N THR A 261 19.04 -17.24 5.53
CA THR A 261 19.81 -17.65 4.36
C THR A 261 18.86 -18.37 3.41
N CYS A 262 18.44 -17.71 2.33
CA CYS A 262 17.84 -18.40 1.19
C CYS A 262 18.97 -18.91 0.30
N GLY A 263 18.97 -20.22 0.06
CA GLY A 263 19.62 -20.82 -1.11
C GLY A 263 18.75 -20.71 -2.36
#